data_AF-A0A1E5NXY7-F1
#
_entry.id   AF-A0A1E5NXY7-F1
#
_cell.length_a   1.000
_cell.length_b   1.000
_cell.length_c   1.000
_cell.angle_alpha   90.00
_cell.angle_beta   90.00
_cell.angle_gamma   90.00
#
_symmetry.space_group_name_H-M   'P 1'
#
loop_
_entity.id
_entity.type
_entity.pdbx_description
1 polymer ?
#
loop_
_entity_poly.entity_id
_entity_poly.type
_entity_poly.pdbx_seq_one_letter_code
_entity_poly.pdbx_strand_id
1 'polypeptide(L)'
;MCSPRPPLPGEAVWGPYAPVIARWERVLGRAAPPATDTRGRLSTRFVEWMMGLRPGWITAVPGLSRSAQLKALGNGVVPAQAATALRLLLTRTGRT
;
A
#
# COMPACT_ATOMS: atom_id res chain seq x y z
N MET A 1 -13.75 -37.48 -3.01
CA MET A 1 -13.37 -36.22 -2.31
C MET A 1 -12.25 -35.58 -3.12
N CYS A 2 -12.46 -34.42 -3.74
CA CYS A 2 -11.38 -33.69 -4.43
C CYS A 2 -10.41 -33.12 -3.39
N SER A 3 -9.12 -33.44 -3.50
CA SER A 3 -8.08 -32.78 -2.72
C SER A 3 -8.04 -31.27 -3.07
N PRO A 4 -7.79 -30.38 -2.09
CA PRO A 4 -7.63 -28.96 -2.38
C PRO A 4 -6.39 -28.76 -3.26
N ARG A 5 -6.53 -27.88 -4.26
CA ARG A 5 -5.42 -27.49 -5.14
C ARG A 5 -4.32 -26.81 -4.29
N PRO A 6 -3.04 -27.13 -4.50
CA PRO A 6 -1.97 -26.42 -3.81
C PRO A 6 -2.01 -24.92 -4.15
N PRO A 7 -1.76 -24.04 -3.16
CA PRO A 7 -1.81 -22.60 -3.35
C PRO A 7 -0.77 -22.13 -4.37
N LEU A 8 -1.11 -21.11 -5.16
CA LEU A 8 -0.12 -20.47 -6.05
C LEU A 8 0.96 -19.75 -5.23
N PRO A 9 2.14 -19.51 -5.81
CA PRO A 9 3.14 -18.62 -5.22
C PRO A 9 2.49 -17.26 -4.84
N GLY A 10 2.54 -16.92 -3.54
CA GLY A 10 1.91 -15.72 -2.97
C GLY A 10 0.57 -15.96 -2.25
N GLU A 11 -0.20 -16.99 -2.62
CA GLU A 11 -1.46 -17.36 -1.95
C GLU A 11 -1.22 -17.89 -0.53
N ALA A 12 -0.09 -18.57 -0.30
CA ALA A 12 0.30 -18.99 1.05
C ALA A 12 0.63 -17.81 2.01
N VAL A 13 1.04 -16.65 1.47
CA VAL A 13 1.45 -15.48 2.27
C VAL A 13 0.29 -14.49 2.42
N TRP A 14 -0.44 -14.24 1.34
CA TRP A 14 -1.47 -13.21 1.26
C TRP A 14 -2.90 -13.76 1.29
N GLY A 15 -3.06 -15.09 1.23
CA GLY A 15 -4.35 -15.76 1.18
C GLY A 15 -5.24 -15.19 0.06
N PRO A 16 -6.50 -14.84 0.36
CA PRO A 16 -7.43 -14.31 -0.64
C PRO A 16 -7.01 -12.96 -1.23
N TYR A 17 -6.05 -12.26 -0.61
CA TYR A 17 -5.55 -10.96 -1.08
C TYR A 17 -4.41 -11.07 -2.10
N ALA A 18 -3.89 -12.27 -2.38
CA ALA A 18 -2.79 -12.44 -3.34
C ALA A 18 -3.04 -11.77 -4.71
N PRO A 19 -4.24 -11.84 -5.33
CA PRO A 19 -4.48 -11.19 -6.62
C PRO A 19 -4.37 -9.66 -6.56
N VAL A 20 -4.85 -9.04 -5.48
CA VAL A 20 -4.82 -7.57 -5.33
C VAL A 20 -3.42 -7.08 -4.98
N ILE A 21 -2.67 -7.86 -4.18
CA ILE A 21 -1.26 -7.58 -3.89
C ILE A 21 -0.45 -7.62 -5.19
N ALA A 22 -0.55 -8.69 -5.98
CA ALA A 22 0.17 -8.82 -7.24
C ALA A 22 -0.17 -7.71 -8.25
N ARG A 23 -1.45 -7.29 -8.31
CA ARG A 23 -1.85 -6.15 -9.12
C ARG A 23 -1.17 -4.87 -8.64
N TRP A 24 -1.15 -4.61 -7.34
CA TRP A 24 -0.56 -3.39 -6.80
C TRP A 24 0.97 -3.37 -6.91
N GLU A 25 1.63 -4.52 -6.73
CA GLU A 25 3.07 -4.67 -7.02
C GLU A 25 3.40 -4.31 -8.46
N ARG A 26 2.57 -4.74 -9.43
CA ARG A 26 2.72 -4.37 -10.84
C ARG A 26 2.53 -2.87 -11.07
N VAL A 27 1.53 -2.26 -10.41
CA VAL A 27 1.27 -0.81 -10.53
C VAL A 27 2.42 0.00 -9.94
N LEU A 28 2.97 -0.41 -8.79
CA LEU A 28 4.05 0.31 -8.13
C LEU A 28 5.44 -0.05 -8.64
N GLY A 29 5.57 -1.13 -9.42
CA GLY A 29 6.86 -1.65 -9.90
C GLY A 29 7.76 -2.17 -8.78
N ARG A 30 7.20 -2.55 -7.63
CA ARG A 30 7.96 -3.05 -6.47
C ARG A 30 7.14 -4.01 -5.61
N ALA A 31 7.81 -5.02 -5.08
CA ALA A 31 7.20 -6.04 -4.24
C ALA A 31 6.58 -5.45 -2.96
N ALA A 32 5.54 -6.10 -2.46
CA ALA A 32 4.93 -5.80 -1.18
C ALA A 32 5.91 -6.13 -0.05
N PRO A 33 6.17 -5.22 0.89
CA PRO A 33 6.88 -5.57 2.11
C PRO A 33 5.99 -6.47 3.00
N PRO A 34 6.56 -7.15 4.00
CA PRO A 34 5.77 -7.95 4.94
C PRO A 34 4.64 -7.16 5.59
N ALA A 35 3.44 -7.75 5.63
CA ALA A 35 2.24 -7.15 6.21
C ALA A 35 2.40 -6.80 7.70
N THR A 36 3.18 -7.63 8.40
CA THR A 36 3.45 -7.50 9.83
C THR A 36 4.94 -7.32 10.10
N ASP A 37 5.25 -6.65 11.22
CA ASP A 37 6.60 -6.59 11.77
C ASP A 37 6.97 -7.91 12.47
N THR A 38 8.20 -7.99 12.97
CA THR A 38 8.70 -9.19 13.68
C THR A 38 7.95 -9.53 14.97
N ARG A 39 7.09 -8.62 15.46
CA ARG A 39 6.22 -8.83 16.63
C ARG A 39 4.77 -9.15 16.23
N GLY A 40 4.52 -9.42 14.94
CA GLY A 40 3.18 -9.72 14.42
C GLY A 40 2.25 -8.50 14.35
N ARG A 41 2.76 -7.27 14.51
CA ARG A 41 1.94 -6.05 14.43
C ARG A 41 1.94 -5.51 13.00
N LEU A 42 0.90 -4.77 12.61
CA LEU A 42 0.85 -4.12 11.29
C LEU A 42 2.13 -3.33 10.97
N SER A 43 2.74 -3.60 9.83
CA SER A 43 3.97 -2.97 9.36
C SER A 43 3.67 -1.57 8.81
N THR A 44 4.33 -0.53 9.35
CA THR A 44 4.18 0.85 8.83
C THR A 44 4.68 0.96 7.39
N ARG A 45 5.71 0.20 7.03
CA ARG A 45 6.22 0.10 5.65
C ARG A 45 5.20 -0.52 4.70
N PHE A 46 4.43 -1.50 5.17
CA PHE A 46 3.35 -2.07 4.38
C PHE A 46 2.21 -1.09 4.17
N VAL A 47 1.79 -0.35 5.20
CA VAL A 47 0.76 0.70 5.03
C VAL A 47 1.25 1.81 4.09
N GLU A 48 2.51 2.25 4.21
CA GLU A 48 3.11 3.20 3.27
C GLU A 48 3.12 2.68 1.81
N TRP A 49 3.37 1.38 1.62
CA TRP A 49 3.26 0.72 0.32
C TRP A 49 1.82 0.64 -0.18
N MET A 50 0.84 0.32 0.68
CA MET A 50 -0.59 0.33 0.31
C MET A 50 -1.03 1.72 -0.17
N MET A 51 -0.53 2.78 0.45
CA MET A 51 -0.78 4.16 0.04
C MET A 51 -0.15 4.52 -1.31
N GLY A 52 0.72 3.68 -1.88
CA GLY A 52 1.45 3.97 -3.12
C GLY A 52 2.55 5.02 -2.96
N LEU A 53 2.96 5.32 -1.73
CA LEU A 53 4.03 6.27 -1.44
C LEU A 53 5.40 5.66 -1.77
N ARG A 54 6.42 6.49 -1.99
CA ARG A 54 7.81 5.99 -2.14
C ARG A 54 8.28 5.35 -0.83
N PRO A 55 9.15 4.32 -0.87
CA PRO A 55 9.73 3.76 0.33
C PRO A 55 10.38 4.85 1.19
N GLY A 56 10.05 4.88 2.49
CA GLY A 56 10.63 5.83 3.44
C GLY A 56 9.97 7.20 3.50
N TRP A 57 8.95 7.47 2.69
CA TRP A 57 8.27 8.78 2.64
C TRP A 57 7.81 9.29 4.03
N ILE A 58 7.23 8.39 4.82
CA ILE A 58 6.88 8.58 6.23
C ILE A 58 7.82 7.74 7.11
N THR A 59 8.13 6.51 6.69
CA THR A 59 8.78 5.53 7.55
C THR A 59 10.28 5.76 7.78
N ALA A 60 10.91 6.66 7.01
CA ALA A 60 12.30 7.05 7.18
C ALA A 60 12.48 8.47 7.75
N VAL A 61 11.41 9.13 8.19
CA VAL A 61 11.48 10.46 8.83
C VAL A 61 12.15 10.34 10.21
N PRO A 62 13.29 11.02 10.47
CA PRO A 62 13.99 10.95 11.74
C PRO A 62 13.11 11.38 12.92
N GLY A 63 13.17 10.65 14.04
CA GLY A 63 12.42 10.97 15.26
C GLY A 63 10.91 10.65 15.21
N LEU A 64 10.37 10.19 14.09
CA LEU A 64 8.93 9.90 13.98
C LEU A 64 8.59 8.54 14.60
N SER A 65 7.84 8.54 15.70
CA SER A 65 7.42 7.31 16.38
C SER A 65 6.49 6.46 15.51
N ARG A 66 6.43 5.14 15.76
CA ARG A 66 5.54 4.22 15.03
C ARG A 66 4.07 4.68 15.05
N SER A 67 3.58 5.13 16.20
CA SER A 67 2.20 5.62 16.33
C SER A 67 1.97 6.89 15.52
N ALA A 68 2.96 7.80 15.49
CA ALA A 68 2.89 9.00 14.66
C ALA A 68 2.93 8.66 13.16
N GLN A 69 3.75 7.69 12.75
CA GLN A 69 3.78 7.18 11.37
C GLN A 69 2.41 6.62 10.96
N LEU A 70 1.81 5.75 11.78
CA LEU A 70 0.47 5.20 11.49
C LEU A 70 -0.60 6.29 11.45
N LYS A 71 -0.55 7.27 12.36
CA LYS A 71 -1.47 8.42 12.33
C LYS A 71 -1.32 9.21 11.04
N ALA A 72 -0.09 9.49 10.59
CA ALA A 72 0.16 10.19 9.35
C ALA A 72 -0.32 9.39 8.13
N LEU A 73 -0.04 8.09 8.09
CA LEU A 73 -0.46 7.20 7.01
C LEU A 73 -1.98 7.04 6.94
N GLY A 74 -2.64 6.86 8.09
CA GLY A 74 -4.10 6.69 8.17
C GLY A 74 -4.91 7.95 7.88
N ASN A 75 -4.33 9.14 8.11
CA ASN A 75 -4.96 10.42 7.74
C ASN A 75 -4.50 10.96 6.38
N GLY A 76 -3.54 10.28 5.74
CA GLY A 76 -2.98 10.69 4.45
C GLY A 76 -3.94 10.40 3.29
N VAL A 77 -3.79 11.15 2.20
CA VAL A 77 -4.53 10.90 0.96
C VAL A 77 -3.74 9.96 0.06
N VAL A 78 -4.41 9.01 -0.60
CA VAL A 78 -3.79 8.17 -1.62
C VAL A 78 -3.40 9.04 -2.83
N PRO A 79 -2.10 9.16 -3.20
CA PRO A 79 -1.65 10.08 -4.23
C PRO A 79 -2.32 9.88 -5.59
N ALA A 80 -2.58 8.63 -5.98
CA ALA A 80 -3.29 8.32 -7.22
C ALA A 80 -4.74 8.86 -7.23
N GLN A 81 -5.43 8.81 -6.09
CA GLN A 81 -6.78 9.37 -5.95
C GLN A 81 -6.74 10.90 -5.97
N ALA A 82 -5.78 11.51 -5.25
CA ALA A 82 -5.58 12.95 -5.27
C ALA A 82 -5.29 13.48 -6.68
N ALA A 83 -4.39 12.82 -7.41
CA ALA A 83 -4.06 13.19 -8.78
C ALA A 83 -5.28 13.11 -9.71
N THR A 84 -6.11 12.08 -9.58
CA THR A 84 -7.36 11.96 -10.33
C THR A 84 -8.33 13.09 -9.99
N ALA A 85 -8.55 13.38 -8.70
CA ALA A 85 -9.42 14.46 -8.26
C ALA A 85 -8.95 15.83 -8.80
N LEU A 86 -7.65 16.10 -8.76
CA LEU A 86 -7.07 17.34 -9.30
C LEU A 86 -7.26 17.45 -10.82
N ARG A 87 -7.05 16.36 -11.58
CA ARG A 87 -7.32 16.36 -13.03
C ARG A 87 -8.78 16.66 -13.34
N LEU A 88 -9.71 16.08 -12.60
CA LEU A 88 -11.15 16.36 -12.75
C LEU A 88 -11.47 17.83 -12.46
N LEU A 89 -10.88 18.41 -11.41
CA LEU A 89 -11.08 19.82 -11.04
C LEU A 89 -10.49 20.78 -12.07
N LEU A 90 -9.27 20.50 -12.58
CA LEU A 90 -8.63 21.32 -13.61
C LEU A 90 -9.43 21.31 -14.91
N THR A 91 -9.93 20.14 -15.30
CA THR A 91 -10.80 20.00 -16.48
C THR A 91 -12.09 20.82 -16.32
N ARG A 92 -12.72 20.78 -15.15
CA ARG A 92 -13.97 21.54 -14.88
C ARG A 92 -13.78 23.05 -14.82
N THR A 93 -12.60 23.51 -14.43
CA THR A 93 -12.31 24.95 -14.28
C THR A 93 -11.71 25.57 -15.54
N GLY A 94 -11.61 24.81 -16.65
CA GLY A 94 -11.12 25.30 -17.93
C GLY A 94 -9.61 25.59 -17.96
N ARG A 95 -8.83 24.92 -17.10
CA ARG A 95 -7.36 25.12 -16.99
C ARG A 95 -6.53 23.99 -17.61
N THR A 96 -7.07 23.34 -18.63
CA THR A 96 -6.43 22.25 -19.38
C THR A 96 -6.14 22.71 -20.81
#